data_AF-A0A942AX17-F1
#
_entry.id   AF-A0A942AX17-F1
#
_cell.length_a   1.000
_cell.length_b   1.000
_cell.length_c   1.000
_cell.angle_alpha   90.00
_cell.angle_beta   90.00
_cell.angle_gamma   90.00
#
_symmetry.space_group_name_H-M   'P 1'
#
loop_
_entity.id
_entity.type
_entity.pdbx_description
1 polymer ?
#
loop_
_entity_poly.entity_id
_entity_poly.type
_entity_poly.pdbx_seq_one_letter_code
_entity_poly.pdbx_strand_id
1 'polypeptide(L)'
;MSYHEIKPELPEGVVPISEHIRNSKPICNGFYPHEVLLLSYAPRYTTKQTEYPKFWLYKYGIADIHEELKKLILRGAVKYGTLQDTVNHATLVEIKKVLAQKGVPQTGTKAKLCERLFQNFTEKELNVIFDDRCYQLTELGEEIIKECDWIPYIHNHLIEDLDIWNFSDMMGKASKGVTYRDVLWGYLNQKSQEHYIKGDFGLYGCTCYTMAQIAEAGGRLETALSLLYLVIITDLSRCDNGYRDTPFEIFIMVKKTFLYPYEKALGKIAPAIIKDMCRLTEKLHMDEQQIRADFATETEDFSLPFMFFTRKECENIMIAEMKGDYDTLNRIYDEANKRFCVQYGE
;
A
#
# COMPACT_ATOMS: atom_id res chain seq x y z
N MET A 1 -39.75 28.99 -7.61
CA MET A 1 -39.24 27.91 -8.48
C MET A 1 -38.15 27.19 -7.71
N SER A 2 -38.46 26.01 -7.19
CA SER A 2 -37.49 25.17 -6.48
C SER A 2 -36.54 24.57 -7.52
N TYR A 3 -35.27 24.97 -7.49
CA TYR A 3 -34.21 24.27 -8.20
C TYR A 3 -34.09 22.88 -7.56
N HIS A 4 -34.76 21.89 -8.15
CA HIS A 4 -34.39 20.51 -7.90
C HIS A 4 -33.00 20.33 -8.49
N GLU A 5 -31.98 20.36 -7.63
CA GLU A 5 -30.66 19.87 -7.98
C GLU A 5 -30.81 18.44 -8.49
N ILE A 6 -30.64 18.27 -9.80
CA ILE A 6 -30.56 16.96 -10.42
C ILE A 6 -29.26 16.35 -9.87
N LYS A 7 -29.39 15.49 -8.87
CA LYS A 7 -28.25 14.71 -8.39
C LYS A 7 -27.73 13.90 -9.59
N PRO A 8 -26.44 14.01 -9.94
CA PRO A 8 -25.90 13.26 -11.05
C PRO A 8 -26.16 11.77 -10.82
N GLU A 9 -26.75 11.10 -11.81
CA GLU A 9 -26.92 9.65 -11.78
C GLU A 9 -25.54 9.01 -11.69
N LEU A 10 -25.34 8.16 -10.68
CA LEU A 10 -24.08 7.45 -10.50
C LEU A 10 -23.94 6.36 -11.57
N PRO A 11 -22.70 6.03 -11.99
CA PRO A 11 -22.47 4.89 -12.86
C PRO A 11 -23.04 3.59 -12.28
N GLU A 12 -23.43 2.66 -13.15
CA GLU A 12 -23.93 1.34 -12.73
C GLU A 12 -22.92 0.63 -11.81
N GLY A 13 -23.42 0.04 -10.73
CA GLY A 13 -22.59 -0.66 -9.72
C GLY A 13 -21.92 0.25 -8.68
N VAL A 14 -22.01 1.57 -8.81
CA VAL A 14 -21.47 2.49 -7.79
C VAL A 14 -22.47 2.69 -6.66
N VAL A 15 -22.07 2.31 -5.44
CA VAL A 15 -22.84 2.56 -4.22
C VAL A 15 -22.72 4.04 -3.83
N PRO A 16 -23.83 4.79 -3.64
CA PRO A 16 -23.77 6.20 -3.28
C PRO A 16 -23.19 6.41 -1.88
N ILE A 17 -22.48 7.52 -1.67
CA ILE A 17 -21.90 7.85 -0.35
C ILE A 17 -22.94 7.86 0.79
N SER A 18 -24.17 8.27 0.51
CA SER A 18 -25.26 8.27 1.49
C SER A 18 -25.61 6.88 2.02
N GLU A 19 -25.41 5.84 1.21
CA GLU A 19 -25.66 4.46 1.62
C GLU A 19 -24.53 3.93 2.50
N HIS A 20 -23.28 4.24 2.17
CA HIS A 20 -22.14 3.97 3.07
C HIS A 20 -22.35 4.64 4.43
N ILE A 21 -22.70 5.94 4.45
CA ILE A 21 -22.98 6.68 5.69
C ILE A 21 -24.10 6.02 6.50
N ARG A 22 -25.19 5.59 5.85
CA ARG A 22 -26.33 4.94 6.52
C ARG A 22 -25.91 3.65 7.26
N ASN A 23 -24.96 2.92 6.70
CA ASN A 23 -24.52 1.62 7.19
C ASN A 23 -23.27 1.70 8.08
N SER A 24 -22.75 2.89 8.34
CA SER A 24 -21.52 3.10 9.10
C SER A 24 -21.74 4.05 10.26
N LYS A 25 -20.81 4.01 11.22
CA LYS A 25 -20.78 4.95 12.34
C LYS A 25 -19.71 6.01 12.11
N PRO A 26 -19.89 7.23 12.63
CA PRO A 26 -18.82 8.19 12.65
C PRO A 26 -17.69 7.69 13.56
N ILE A 27 -16.46 8.00 13.15
CA ILE A 27 -15.20 7.82 13.87
C ILE A 27 -14.69 9.19 14.36
N CYS A 28 -13.53 9.24 15.01
CA CYS A 28 -12.76 10.44 15.40
C CYS A 28 -13.55 11.77 15.41
N ASN A 29 -13.97 12.23 16.59
CA ASN A 29 -14.73 13.49 16.77
C ASN A 29 -15.98 13.62 15.87
N GLY A 30 -16.63 12.49 15.56
CA GLY A 30 -17.90 12.47 14.83
C GLY A 30 -17.75 12.53 13.30
N PHE A 31 -16.55 12.36 12.74
CA PHE A 31 -16.31 12.35 11.29
C PHE A 31 -16.44 10.95 10.72
N TYR A 32 -16.99 10.79 9.52
CA TYR A 32 -17.06 9.50 8.85
C TYR A 32 -15.74 9.13 8.17
N PRO A 33 -15.50 7.83 7.90
CA PRO A 33 -14.26 7.35 7.26
C PRO A 33 -13.87 8.10 5.98
N HIS A 34 -14.83 8.35 5.08
CA HIS A 34 -14.58 9.11 3.85
C HIS A 34 -14.24 10.59 4.10
N GLU A 35 -14.80 11.21 5.14
CA GLU A 35 -14.48 12.59 5.53
C GLU A 35 -13.04 12.68 6.02
N VAL A 36 -12.60 11.72 6.85
CA VAL A 36 -11.20 11.63 7.30
C VAL A 36 -10.27 11.39 6.11
N LEU A 37 -10.66 10.52 5.17
CA LEU A 37 -9.89 10.32 3.95
C LEU A 37 -9.80 11.63 3.15
N LEU A 38 -10.91 12.36 2.99
CA LEU A 38 -10.93 13.60 2.22
C LEU A 38 -10.10 14.69 2.91
N LEU A 39 -10.10 14.76 4.24
CA LEU A 39 -9.19 15.62 5.01
C LEU A 39 -7.72 15.36 4.62
N SER A 40 -7.31 14.09 4.50
CA SER A 40 -5.93 13.75 4.13
C SER A 40 -5.54 14.20 2.71
N TYR A 41 -6.53 14.40 1.83
CA TYR A 41 -6.34 14.85 0.46
C TYR A 41 -6.57 16.35 0.29
N ALA A 42 -7.32 17.01 1.17
CA ALA A 42 -7.72 18.42 1.01
C ALA A 42 -6.53 19.35 0.69
N PRO A 43 -5.36 19.26 1.34
CA PRO A 43 -4.20 20.12 1.01
C PRO A 43 -3.65 19.96 -0.42
N ARG A 44 -4.07 18.92 -1.16
CA ARG A 44 -3.69 18.66 -2.55
C ARG A 44 -4.65 19.31 -3.55
N TYR A 45 -5.76 19.89 -3.07
CA TYR A 45 -6.83 20.41 -3.91
C TYR A 45 -6.91 21.93 -3.87
N THR A 46 -7.53 22.48 -4.91
CA THR A 46 -7.82 23.91 -5.04
C THR A 46 -9.31 24.16 -5.26
N THR A 47 -9.75 25.39 -4.98
CA THR A 47 -11.15 25.81 -5.02
C THR A 47 -11.79 25.78 -6.42
N LYS A 48 -11.00 25.85 -7.49
CA LYS A 48 -11.45 25.80 -8.87
C LYS A 48 -11.11 24.50 -9.59
N GLN A 49 -10.52 23.53 -8.88
CA GLN A 49 -10.19 22.24 -9.45
C GLN A 49 -11.45 21.52 -9.96
N THR A 50 -11.44 20.99 -11.17
CA THR A 50 -12.60 20.28 -11.74
C THR A 50 -12.40 18.77 -11.85
N GLU A 51 -11.17 18.30 -11.70
CA GLU A 51 -10.80 16.90 -11.87
C GLU A 51 -10.30 16.32 -10.55
N TYR A 52 -10.81 15.15 -10.19
CA TYR A 52 -10.44 14.45 -8.97
C TYR A 52 -10.06 13.00 -9.28
N PRO A 53 -9.25 12.35 -8.42
CA PRO A 53 -8.98 10.93 -8.55
C PRO A 53 -10.27 10.12 -8.65
N LYS A 54 -10.35 9.27 -9.68
CA LYS A 54 -11.56 8.49 -10.01
C LYS A 54 -12.03 7.57 -8.87
N PHE A 55 -11.13 7.19 -7.95
CA PHE A 55 -11.50 6.35 -6.81
C PHE A 55 -12.57 7.01 -5.92
N TRP A 56 -12.65 8.34 -5.86
CA TRP A 56 -13.67 9.02 -5.06
C TRP A 56 -15.08 8.62 -5.49
N LEU A 57 -15.30 8.58 -6.80
CA LEU A 57 -16.55 8.14 -7.38
C LEU A 57 -16.70 6.61 -7.27
N TYR A 58 -15.76 5.85 -7.84
CA TYR A 58 -15.96 4.41 -8.01
C TYR A 58 -15.83 3.59 -6.72
N LYS A 59 -14.99 4.03 -5.77
CA LYS A 59 -14.76 3.30 -4.50
C LYS A 59 -15.64 3.84 -3.36
N TYR A 60 -16.01 5.12 -3.39
CA TYR A 60 -16.68 5.77 -2.25
C TYR A 60 -18.01 6.44 -2.59
N GLY A 61 -18.43 6.44 -3.86
CA GLY A 61 -19.71 7.03 -4.26
C GLY A 61 -19.78 8.54 -4.12
N ILE A 62 -18.63 9.24 -4.13
CA ILE A 62 -18.54 10.69 -3.99
C ILE A 62 -18.40 11.30 -5.38
N ALA A 63 -19.51 11.83 -5.90
CA ALA A 63 -19.56 12.49 -7.20
C ALA A 63 -19.14 13.97 -7.15
N ASP A 64 -19.37 14.65 -6.01
CA ASP A 64 -19.07 16.07 -5.84
C ASP A 64 -18.12 16.27 -4.65
N ILE A 65 -16.82 16.36 -4.94
CA ILE A 65 -15.79 16.59 -3.93
C ILE A 65 -15.83 18.03 -3.41
N HIS A 66 -16.28 19.00 -4.20
CA HIS A 66 -16.42 20.39 -3.72
C HIS A 66 -17.45 20.49 -2.63
N GLU A 67 -18.58 19.81 -2.80
CA GLU A 67 -19.64 19.81 -1.81
C GLU A 67 -19.20 19.12 -0.50
N GLU A 68 -18.46 18.02 -0.59
CA GLU A 68 -17.87 17.39 0.61
C GLU A 68 -16.81 18.29 1.29
N LEU A 69 -15.96 18.98 0.52
CA LEU A 69 -14.99 19.94 1.08
C LEU A 69 -15.69 21.13 1.78
N LYS A 70 -16.80 21.63 1.23
CA LYS A 70 -17.60 22.68 1.91
C LYS A 70 -18.15 22.19 3.25
N LYS A 71 -18.63 20.94 3.33
CA LYS A 71 -19.07 20.36 4.61
C LYS A 71 -17.93 20.31 5.62
N LEU A 72 -16.73 19.92 5.20
CA LEU A 72 -15.54 19.92 6.07
C LEU A 72 -15.15 21.34 6.54
N ILE A 73 -15.33 22.36 5.70
CA ILE A 73 -15.15 23.77 6.09
C ILE A 73 -16.20 24.18 7.14
N LEU A 74 -17.48 23.87 6.91
CA LEU A 74 -18.55 24.17 7.86
C LEU A 74 -18.34 23.48 9.21
N ARG A 75 -17.72 22.30 9.20
CA ARG A 75 -17.32 21.56 10.41
C ARG A 75 -16.02 22.06 11.03
N GLY A 76 -15.37 23.06 10.45
CA GLY A 76 -14.17 23.68 10.98
C GLY A 76 -12.89 22.84 10.88
N ALA A 77 -12.88 21.76 10.08
CA ALA A 77 -11.72 20.90 9.89
C ALA A 77 -10.83 21.32 8.69
N VAL A 78 -11.40 22.10 7.77
CA VAL A 78 -10.72 22.65 6.59
C VAL A 78 -10.94 24.16 6.52
N LYS A 79 -9.98 24.90 5.97
CA LYS A 79 -10.08 26.33 5.65
C LYS A 79 -9.51 26.61 4.26
N TYR A 80 -9.86 27.77 3.71
CA TYR A 80 -9.15 28.29 2.55
C TYR A 80 -7.74 28.73 2.95
N GLY A 81 -6.75 28.37 2.15
CA GLY A 81 -5.38 28.85 2.31
C GLY A 81 -5.25 30.34 2.03
N THR A 82 -4.23 30.96 2.62
CA THR A 82 -3.88 32.35 2.35
C THR A 82 -3.32 32.51 0.94
N LEU A 83 -3.11 33.76 0.52
CA LEU A 83 -2.36 34.04 -0.71
C LEU A 83 -0.95 33.43 -0.68
N GLN A 84 -0.28 33.50 0.47
CA GLN A 84 1.04 32.89 0.65
C GLN A 84 1.00 31.38 0.44
N ASP A 85 0.00 30.71 1.01
CA ASP A 85 -0.19 29.27 0.84
C ASP A 85 -0.46 28.89 -0.61
N THR A 86 -1.32 29.67 -1.27
CA THR A 86 -1.67 29.46 -2.69
C THR A 86 -0.45 29.61 -3.59
N VAL A 87 0.37 30.66 -3.38
CA VAL A 87 1.62 30.87 -4.12
C VAL A 87 2.62 29.74 -3.85
N ASN A 88 2.70 29.26 -2.61
CA ASN A 88 3.56 28.13 -2.25
C ASN A 88 3.07 26.80 -2.85
N HIS A 89 1.77 26.65 -3.07
CA HIS A 89 1.18 25.50 -3.73
C HIS A 89 1.42 25.51 -5.25
N ALA A 90 1.40 26.68 -5.88
CA ALA A 90 1.62 26.85 -7.31
C ALA A 90 2.90 26.17 -7.82
N THR A 91 2.86 25.64 -9.03
CA THR A 91 4.00 24.98 -9.65
C THR A 91 5.11 25.97 -9.98
N LEU A 92 6.34 25.46 -10.11
CA LEU A 92 7.48 26.29 -10.50
C LEU A 92 7.26 26.97 -11.87
N VAL A 93 6.53 26.32 -12.78
CA VAL A 93 6.21 26.83 -14.11
C VAL A 93 5.25 28.01 -14.02
N GLU A 94 4.18 27.90 -13.21
CA GLU A 94 3.22 28.98 -13.00
C GLU A 94 3.87 30.20 -12.36
N ILE A 95 4.68 30.00 -11.32
CA ILE A 95 5.41 31.08 -10.64
C ILE A 95 6.30 31.84 -11.63
N LYS A 96 7.07 31.12 -12.47
CA LYS A 96 7.94 31.74 -13.48
C LYS A 96 7.14 32.49 -14.54
N LYS A 97 6.00 31.95 -14.98
CA LYS A 97 5.11 32.60 -15.94
C LYS A 97 4.60 33.94 -15.41
N VAL A 98 4.25 34.01 -14.12
CA VAL A 98 3.81 35.27 -13.49
C VAL A 98 4.97 36.27 -13.40
N LEU A 99 6.14 35.87 -12.91
CA LEU A 99 7.33 36.74 -12.84
C LEU A 99 7.72 37.33 -14.20
N ALA A 100 7.57 36.55 -15.28
CA ALA A 100 7.82 36.97 -16.66
C ALA A 100 6.98 38.20 -17.07
N GLN A 101 5.75 38.33 -16.56
CA GLN A 101 4.83 39.42 -16.93
C GLN A 101 5.39 40.80 -16.58
N LYS A 102 6.25 40.89 -15.54
CA LYS A 102 6.94 42.12 -15.13
C LYS A 102 8.43 42.12 -15.46
N GLY A 103 8.91 41.17 -16.27
CA GLY A 103 10.33 41.05 -16.60
C GLY A 103 11.24 40.74 -15.41
N VAL A 104 10.69 40.17 -14.33
CA VAL A 104 11.45 39.84 -13.11
C VAL A 104 12.28 38.58 -13.34
N PRO A 105 13.55 38.50 -12.85
CA PRO A 105 14.37 37.31 -13.02
C PRO A 105 13.72 36.02 -12.50
N GLN A 106 13.79 34.95 -13.31
CA GLN A 106 13.14 33.65 -13.09
C GLN A 106 14.10 32.55 -12.59
N THR A 107 15.34 32.91 -12.25
CA THR A 107 16.38 31.98 -11.80
C THR A 107 16.38 31.81 -10.27
N GLY A 108 16.58 30.59 -9.78
CA GLY A 108 16.70 30.31 -8.34
C GLY A 108 15.75 29.21 -7.84
N THR A 109 15.74 29.02 -6.53
CA THR A 109 14.87 28.05 -5.84
C THR A 109 13.42 28.54 -5.82
N LYS A 110 12.45 27.63 -5.66
CA LYS A 110 11.02 27.97 -5.56
C LYS A 110 10.76 29.04 -4.51
N ALA A 111 11.35 28.90 -3.31
CA ALA A 111 11.24 29.88 -2.23
C ALA A 111 11.67 31.29 -2.65
N LYS A 112 12.84 31.43 -3.30
CA LYS A 112 13.34 32.72 -3.80
C LYS A 112 12.43 33.33 -4.87
N LEU A 113 11.80 32.49 -5.70
CA LEU A 113 10.85 32.97 -6.70
C LEU A 113 9.52 33.42 -6.07
N CYS A 114 9.04 32.73 -5.03
CA CYS A 114 7.91 33.18 -4.23
C CYS A 114 8.18 34.53 -3.58
N GLU A 115 9.35 34.72 -2.94
CA GLU A 115 9.76 36.01 -2.36
C GLU A 115 9.73 37.14 -3.40
N ARG A 116 10.24 36.88 -4.62
CA ARG A 116 10.22 37.86 -5.71
C ARG A 116 8.80 38.23 -6.15
N LEU A 117 7.85 37.30 -6.12
CA LEU A 117 6.45 37.63 -6.41
C LEU A 117 5.95 38.68 -5.41
N PHE A 118 6.12 38.45 -4.11
CA PHE A 118 5.67 39.37 -3.07
C PHE A 118 6.44 40.71 -3.04
N GLN A 119 7.66 40.77 -3.57
CA GLN A 119 8.44 42.01 -3.69
C GLN A 119 8.08 42.85 -4.92
N ASN A 120 7.63 42.23 -6.01
CA ASN A 120 7.44 42.91 -7.30
C ASN A 120 5.97 43.04 -7.73
N PHE A 121 5.05 42.40 -7.00
CA PHE A 121 3.61 42.49 -7.22
C PHE A 121 2.93 42.96 -5.96
N THR A 122 1.92 43.81 -6.14
CA THR A 122 1.02 44.19 -5.06
C THR A 122 0.14 43.01 -4.67
N GLU A 123 -0.32 42.98 -3.44
CA GLU A 123 -1.22 41.93 -2.95
C GLU A 123 -2.50 41.85 -3.79
N LYS A 124 -3.02 42.99 -4.26
CA LYS A 124 -4.19 43.04 -5.14
C LYS A 124 -3.94 42.36 -6.49
N GLU A 125 -2.78 42.59 -7.12
CA GLU A 125 -2.41 41.91 -8.36
C GLU A 125 -2.29 40.39 -8.14
N LEU A 126 -1.59 39.99 -7.08
CA LEU A 126 -1.41 38.57 -6.77
C LEU A 126 -2.72 37.88 -6.42
N ASN A 127 -3.65 38.55 -5.74
CA ASN A 127 -4.97 38.00 -5.44
C ASN A 127 -5.85 37.78 -6.69
N VAL A 128 -5.63 38.55 -7.76
CA VAL A 128 -6.30 38.32 -9.05
C VAL A 128 -5.63 37.18 -9.81
N ILE A 129 -4.29 37.09 -9.77
CA ILE A 129 -3.53 36.06 -10.48
C ILE A 129 -3.68 34.68 -9.82
N PHE A 130 -3.64 34.64 -8.49
CA PHE A 130 -3.75 33.44 -7.67
C PHE A 130 -5.11 33.42 -6.96
N ASP A 131 -6.17 33.53 -7.74
CA ASP A 131 -7.55 33.57 -7.25
C ASP A 131 -8.13 32.17 -6.96
N ASP A 132 -7.49 31.12 -7.48
CA ASP A 132 -7.76 29.73 -7.11
C ASP A 132 -7.01 29.34 -5.83
N ARG A 133 -7.71 29.30 -4.70
CA ARG A 133 -7.11 29.03 -3.39
C ARG A 133 -6.88 27.54 -3.19
N CYS A 134 -5.77 27.19 -2.55
CA CYS A 134 -5.61 25.84 -2.01
C CYS A 134 -6.45 25.66 -0.74
N TYR A 135 -6.85 24.43 -0.42
CA TYR A 135 -7.38 24.12 0.90
C TYR A 135 -6.25 23.87 1.90
N GLN A 136 -6.53 24.11 3.19
CA GLN A 136 -5.63 23.77 4.29
C GLN A 136 -6.40 23.14 5.44
N LEU A 137 -5.71 22.31 6.22
CA LEU A 137 -6.23 21.80 7.47
C LEU A 137 -6.25 22.92 8.52
N THR A 138 -7.24 22.85 9.40
CA THR A 138 -7.22 23.56 10.69
C THR A 138 -6.54 22.68 11.74
N GLU A 139 -6.33 23.21 12.95
CA GLU A 139 -5.84 22.42 14.09
C GLU A 139 -6.72 21.17 14.32
N LEU A 140 -8.05 21.33 14.27
CA LEU A 140 -8.99 20.22 14.36
C LEU A 140 -8.78 19.19 13.24
N GLY A 141 -8.57 19.65 12.00
CA GLY A 141 -8.31 18.75 10.86
C GLY A 141 -7.03 17.94 11.05
N GLU A 142 -5.96 18.57 11.55
CA GLU A 142 -4.69 17.89 11.85
C GLU A 142 -4.83 16.88 12.98
N GLU A 143 -5.57 17.22 14.05
CA GLU A 143 -5.85 16.31 15.17
C GLU A 143 -6.61 15.06 14.70
N ILE A 144 -7.65 15.22 13.88
CA ILE A 144 -8.44 14.11 13.33
C ILE A 144 -7.55 13.18 12.49
N ILE A 145 -6.71 13.74 11.61
CA ILE A 145 -5.80 12.94 10.78
C ILE A 145 -4.79 12.18 11.64
N LYS A 146 -4.30 12.78 12.73
CA LYS A 146 -3.39 12.12 13.66
C LYS A 146 -4.08 10.99 14.43
N GLU A 147 -5.33 11.18 14.87
CA GLU A 147 -6.10 10.17 15.61
C GLU A 147 -6.51 8.99 14.71
N CYS A 148 -6.87 9.28 13.47
CA CYS A 148 -7.35 8.31 12.48
C CYS A 148 -6.37 8.13 11.29
N ASP A 149 -5.06 8.14 11.56
CA ASP A 149 -3.99 8.04 10.54
C ASP A 149 -4.02 6.72 9.74
N TRP A 150 -4.73 5.73 10.27
CA TRP A 150 -4.96 4.44 9.62
C TRP A 150 -5.94 4.52 8.44
N ILE A 151 -6.82 5.52 8.35
CA ILE A 151 -7.73 5.68 7.21
C ILE A 151 -6.96 5.83 5.88
N PRO A 152 -6.06 6.82 5.73
CA PRO A 152 -5.25 6.92 4.52
C PRO A 152 -4.31 5.72 4.36
N TYR A 153 -3.86 5.08 5.45
CA TYR A 153 -3.07 3.85 5.35
C TYR A 153 -3.87 2.73 4.66
N ILE A 154 -5.06 2.39 5.17
CA ILE A 154 -5.93 1.34 4.60
C ILE A 154 -6.37 1.69 3.18
N HIS A 155 -6.65 2.95 2.86
CA HIS A 155 -6.98 3.35 1.49
C HIS A 155 -5.86 3.03 0.49
N ASN A 156 -4.60 3.27 0.88
CA ASN A 156 -3.43 3.13 0.01
C ASN A 156 -2.87 1.71 -0.05
N HIS A 157 -3.31 0.79 0.83
CA HIS A 157 -2.87 -0.60 0.82
C HIS A 157 -4.01 -1.49 0.31
N LEU A 158 -3.73 -2.20 -0.79
CA LEU A 158 -4.67 -3.17 -1.35
C LEU A 158 -4.63 -4.45 -0.53
N ILE A 159 -5.53 -4.56 0.45
CA ILE A 159 -5.70 -5.74 1.28
C ILE A 159 -7.04 -6.38 0.91
N GLU A 160 -7.03 -7.69 0.64
CA GLU A 160 -8.22 -8.44 0.23
C GLU A 160 -9.36 -8.24 1.24
N ASP A 161 -10.56 -7.96 0.73
CA ASP A 161 -11.79 -7.74 1.51
C ASP A 161 -11.67 -6.69 2.64
N LEU A 162 -10.74 -5.74 2.53
CA LEU A 162 -10.55 -4.69 3.52
C LEU A 162 -10.67 -3.30 2.88
N ASP A 163 -11.49 -2.45 3.50
CA ASP A 163 -11.64 -1.06 3.11
C ASP A 163 -11.74 -0.14 4.33
N ILE A 164 -11.86 1.17 4.09
CA ILE A 164 -11.91 2.16 5.17
C ILE A 164 -13.15 1.99 6.04
N TRP A 165 -14.23 1.40 5.55
CA TRP A 165 -15.50 1.27 6.26
C TRP A 165 -15.51 0.05 7.15
N ASN A 166 -15.22 -1.13 6.60
CA ASN A 166 -15.20 -2.35 7.39
C ASN A 166 -14.07 -2.33 8.42
N PHE A 167 -12.93 -1.72 8.11
CA PHE A 167 -11.84 -1.57 9.08
C PHE A 167 -12.20 -0.56 10.19
N SER A 168 -12.99 0.47 9.88
CA SER A 168 -13.55 1.36 10.90
C SER A 168 -14.46 0.62 11.88
N ASP A 169 -15.29 -0.30 11.39
CA ASP A 169 -16.13 -1.14 12.25
C ASP A 169 -15.30 -2.08 13.14
N MET A 170 -14.18 -2.60 12.62
CA MET A 170 -13.23 -3.39 13.42
C MET A 170 -12.58 -2.54 14.51
N MET A 171 -12.13 -1.33 14.17
CA MET A 171 -11.57 -0.38 15.13
C MET A 171 -12.59 0.01 16.22
N GLY A 172 -13.85 0.21 15.85
CA GLY A 172 -14.91 0.54 16.81
C GLY A 172 -15.26 -0.59 17.79
N LYS A 173 -14.88 -1.84 17.48
CA LYS A 173 -15.02 -3.01 18.35
C LYS A 173 -13.76 -3.31 19.17
N ALA A 174 -12.63 -2.69 18.82
CA ALA A 174 -11.36 -2.93 19.48
C ALA A 174 -11.38 -2.40 20.93
N SER A 175 -10.66 -3.09 21.81
CA SER A 175 -10.51 -2.64 23.20
C SER A 175 -9.67 -1.36 23.28
N LYS A 176 -9.92 -0.54 24.30
CA LYS A 176 -9.15 0.70 24.52
C LYS A 176 -7.65 0.40 24.63
N GLY A 177 -6.84 1.15 23.88
CA GLY A 177 -5.38 1.01 23.87
C GLY A 177 -4.84 0.06 22.80
N VAL A 178 -5.70 -0.71 22.11
CA VAL A 178 -5.30 -1.50 20.95
C VAL A 178 -5.01 -0.57 19.78
N THR A 179 -3.86 -0.74 19.13
CA THR A 179 -3.49 0.08 17.97
C THR A 179 -4.14 -0.45 16.69
N TYR A 180 -4.28 0.39 15.66
CA TYR A 180 -4.79 -0.10 14.37
C TYR A 180 -3.90 -1.18 13.77
N ARG A 181 -2.59 -1.16 14.04
CA ARG A 181 -1.66 -2.20 13.57
C ARG A 181 -1.96 -3.54 14.21
N ASP A 182 -2.40 -3.57 15.48
CA ASP A 182 -2.78 -4.81 16.16
C ASP A 182 -4.09 -5.37 15.61
N VAL A 183 -5.08 -4.50 15.33
CA VAL A 183 -6.33 -4.89 14.68
C VAL A 183 -6.08 -5.44 13.28
N LEU A 184 -5.24 -4.74 12.50
CA LEU A 184 -4.85 -5.16 11.15
C LEU A 184 -4.06 -6.47 11.17
N TRP A 185 -3.16 -6.63 12.13
CA TRP A 185 -2.42 -7.88 12.33
C TRP A 185 -3.35 -9.05 12.60
N GLY A 186 -4.34 -8.87 13.48
CA GLY A 186 -5.35 -9.89 13.76
C GLY A 186 -6.13 -10.28 12.51
N TYR A 187 -6.54 -9.29 11.71
CA TYR A 187 -7.23 -9.51 10.44
C TYR A 187 -6.38 -10.33 9.45
N LEU A 188 -5.14 -9.90 9.20
CA LEU A 188 -4.24 -10.57 8.25
C LEU A 188 -3.84 -11.96 8.73
N ASN A 189 -3.66 -12.14 10.04
CA ASN A 189 -3.40 -13.47 10.60
C ASN A 189 -4.59 -14.41 10.40
N GLN A 190 -5.83 -13.93 10.54
CA GLN A 190 -7.00 -14.75 10.20
C GLN A 190 -7.03 -15.09 8.70
N LYS A 191 -6.82 -14.10 7.82
CA LYS A 191 -6.79 -14.30 6.37
C LYS A 191 -5.71 -15.30 5.93
N SER A 192 -4.50 -15.22 6.51
CA SER A 192 -3.43 -16.17 6.19
C SER A 192 -3.83 -17.60 6.54
N GLN A 193 -4.46 -17.83 7.70
CA GLN A 193 -4.99 -19.15 8.07
C GLN A 193 -6.08 -19.63 7.10
N GLU A 194 -7.00 -18.74 6.71
CA GLU A 194 -8.05 -19.07 5.74
C GLU A 194 -7.47 -19.53 4.40
N HIS A 195 -6.50 -18.79 3.85
CA HIS A 195 -5.81 -19.17 2.61
C HIS A 195 -5.07 -20.51 2.76
N TYR A 196 -4.32 -20.69 3.85
CA TYR A 196 -3.58 -21.92 4.10
C TYR A 196 -4.51 -23.15 4.19
N ILE A 197 -5.65 -23.02 4.88
CA ILE A 197 -6.66 -24.08 5.01
C ILE A 197 -7.32 -24.40 3.67
N LYS A 198 -7.62 -23.39 2.84
CA LYS A 198 -8.16 -23.59 1.48
C LYS A 198 -7.13 -24.17 0.51
N GLY A 199 -5.84 -24.08 0.84
CA GLY A 199 -4.76 -24.46 -0.08
C GLY A 199 -4.43 -23.36 -1.09
N ASP A 200 -4.74 -22.11 -0.74
CA ASP A 200 -4.40 -20.92 -1.51
C ASP A 200 -3.01 -20.39 -1.12
N PHE A 201 -1.97 -21.18 -1.40
CA PHE A 201 -0.63 -20.90 -0.87
C PHE A 201 0.01 -19.64 -1.47
N GLY A 202 -0.32 -19.28 -2.71
CA GLY A 202 0.09 -17.99 -3.28
C GLY A 202 -0.50 -16.80 -2.50
N LEU A 203 -1.80 -16.85 -2.16
CA LEU A 203 -2.43 -15.82 -1.33
C LEU A 203 -1.91 -15.83 0.11
N TYR A 204 -1.61 -17.00 0.67
CA TYR A 204 -0.91 -17.11 1.95
C TYR A 204 0.42 -16.36 1.93
N GLY A 205 1.26 -16.61 0.92
CA GLY A 205 2.54 -15.91 0.73
C GLY A 205 2.35 -14.39 0.59
N CYS A 206 1.39 -13.93 -0.23
CA CYS A 206 1.06 -12.51 -0.34
C CYS A 206 0.61 -11.89 1.00
N THR A 207 -0.15 -12.63 1.80
CA THR A 207 -0.58 -12.18 3.13
C THR A 207 0.61 -12.06 4.07
N CYS A 208 1.49 -13.06 4.11
CA CYS A 208 2.73 -13.02 4.88
C CYS A 208 3.62 -11.84 4.49
N TYR A 209 3.74 -11.54 3.18
CA TYR A 209 4.51 -10.38 2.73
C TYR A 209 3.92 -9.06 3.20
N THR A 210 2.59 -8.92 3.13
CA THR A 210 1.89 -7.73 3.66
C THR A 210 2.12 -7.60 5.17
N MET A 211 2.03 -8.70 5.92
CA MET A 211 2.33 -8.73 7.36
C MET A 211 3.79 -8.35 7.63
N ALA A 212 4.75 -8.78 6.80
CA ALA A 212 6.17 -8.43 6.96
C ALA A 212 6.39 -6.93 6.84
N GLN A 213 5.76 -6.29 5.85
CA GLN A 213 5.82 -4.84 5.65
C GLN A 213 5.24 -4.07 6.85
N ILE A 214 4.13 -4.56 7.43
CA ILE A 214 3.53 -3.96 8.63
C ILE A 214 4.42 -4.15 9.86
N ALA A 215 4.99 -5.35 10.04
CA ALA A 215 5.91 -5.63 11.13
C ALA A 215 7.13 -4.70 11.06
N GLU A 216 7.72 -4.55 9.89
CA GLU A 216 8.86 -3.67 9.68
C GLU A 216 8.50 -2.20 9.94
N ALA A 217 7.39 -1.70 9.40
CA ALA A 217 6.93 -0.33 9.63
C ALA A 217 6.66 -0.06 11.13
N GLY A 218 6.33 -1.10 11.90
CA GLY A 218 6.21 -1.07 13.35
C GLY A 218 7.53 -1.28 14.12
N GLY A 219 8.67 -1.43 13.44
CA GLY A 219 9.98 -1.65 14.05
C GLY A 219 10.26 -3.09 14.50
N ARG A 220 9.39 -4.05 14.15
CA ARG A 220 9.56 -5.49 14.48
C ARG A 220 10.32 -6.20 13.38
N LEU A 221 11.63 -5.94 13.30
CA LEU A 221 12.47 -6.35 12.17
C LEU A 221 12.64 -7.87 12.08
N GLU A 222 12.80 -8.54 13.22
CA GLU A 222 12.94 -9.99 13.32
C GLU A 222 11.65 -10.68 12.84
N THR A 223 10.49 -10.20 13.30
CA THR A 223 9.19 -10.70 12.82
C THR A 223 9.00 -10.49 11.32
N ALA A 224 9.43 -9.35 10.79
CA ALA A 224 9.37 -9.09 9.36
C ALA A 224 10.25 -10.10 8.58
N LEU A 225 11.46 -10.37 9.08
CA LEU A 225 12.38 -11.33 8.49
C LEU A 225 11.82 -12.76 8.51
N SER A 226 11.29 -13.23 9.66
CA SER A 226 10.64 -14.53 9.78
C SER A 226 9.52 -14.71 8.76
N LEU A 227 8.68 -13.67 8.57
CA LEU A 227 7.61 -13.71 7.58
C LEU A 227 8.14 -13.77 6.14
N LEU A 228 9.24 -13.09 5.82
CA LEU A 228 9.86 -13.22 4.50
C LEU A 228 10.40 -14.63 4.23
N TYR A 229 10.91 -15.34 5.25
CA TYR A 229 11.27 -16.75 5.08
C TYR A 229 10.06 -17.61 4.72
N LEU A 230 8.90 -17.35 5.32
CA LEU A 230 7.65 -18.04 4.97
C LEU A 230 7.18 -17.71 3.54
N VAL A 231 7.38 -16.47 3.08
CA VAL A 231 7.14 -16.10 1.67
C VAL A 231 8.05 -16.91 0.75
N ILE A 232 9.36 -16.93 1.03
CA ILE A 232 10.37 -17.62 0.23
C ILE A 232 10.07 -19.12 0.12
N ILE A 233 9.82 -19.78 1.25
CA ILE A 233 9.58 -21.22 1.24
C ILE A 233 8.27 -21.55 0.51
N THR A 234 7.27 -20.68 0.59
CA THR A 234 6.01 -20.82 -0.15
C THR A 234 6.21 -20.65 -1.66
N ASP A 235 6.92 -19.60 -2.11
CA ASP A 235 7.25 -19.38 -3.52
C ASP A 235 8.02 -20.56 -4.12
N LEU A 236 9.04 -21.04 -3.38
CA LEU A 236 9.88 -22.15 -3.82
C LEU A 236 9.16 -23.50 -3.74
N SER A 237 8.15 -23.66 -2.89
CA SER A 237 7.35 -24.89 -2.85
C SER A 237 6.62 -25.16 -4.16
N ARG A 238 6.27 -24.09 -4.90
CA ARG A 238 5.42 -24.10 -6.09
C ARG A 238 3.97 -24.56 -5.84
N CYS A 239 3.55 -24.60 -4.58
CA CYS A 239 2.15 -24.70 -4.23
C CYS A 239 1.46 -23.37 -4.60
N ASP A 240 0.67 -23.37 -5.68
CA ASP A 240 -0.10 -22.20 -6.10
C ASP A 240 -1.46 -22.15 -5.38
N ASN A 241 -2.31 -21.21 -5.79
CA ASN A 241 -3.69 -21.15 -5.33
C ASN A 241 -4.53 -22.32 -5.82
N GLY A 242 -5.50 -22.75 -5.01
CA GLY A 242 -6.33 -23.91 -5.32
C GLY A 242 -5.58 -25.24 -5.38
N TYR A 243 -4.43 -25.36 -4.69
CA TYR A 243 -3.64 -26.61 -4.68
C TYR A 243 -4.50 -27.82 -4.29
N ARG A 244 -5.35 -27.67 -3.27
CA ARG A 244 -6.20 -28.76 -2.76
C ARG A 244 -7.31 -29.18 -3.72
N ASP A 245 -7.69 -28.29 -4.63
CA ASP A 245 -8.73 -28.55 -5.65
C ASP A 245 -8.14 -29.05 -6.97
N THR A 246 -6.81 -29.06 -7.10
CA THR A 246 -6.10 -29.49 -8.31
C THR A 246 -5.68 -30.95 -8.18
N PRO A 247 -6.08 -31.85 -9.11
CA PRO A 247 -5.56 -33.21 -9.13
C PRO A 247 -4.03 -33.24 -9.17
N PHE A 248 -3.42 -34.08 -8.34
CA PHE A 248 -1.98 -34.08 -8.11
C PHE A 248 -1.18 -34.32 -9.41
N GLU A 249 -1.69 -35.16 -10.31
CA GLU A 249 -1.06 -35.45 -11.60
C GLU A 249 -1.01 -34.21 -12.50
N ILE A 250 -2.08 -33.41 -12.52
CA ILE A 250 -2.15 -32.15 -13.26
C ILE A 250 -1.16 -31.15 -12.65
N PHE A 251 -1.12 -31.07 -11.32
CA PHE A 251 -0.18 -30.22 -10.60
C PHE A 251 1.28 -30.54 -10.97
N ILE A 252 1.67 -31.81 -10.88
CA ILE A 252 3.03 -32.27 -11.20
C ILE A 252 3.39 -31.97 -12.66
N MET A 253 2.49 -32.25 -13.61
CA MET A 253 2.71 -31.99 -15.03
C MET A 253 2.97 -30.50 -15.31
N VAL A 254 2.14 -29.62 -14.76
CA VAL A 254 2.27 -28.18 -14.97
C VAL A 254 3.55 -27.65 -14.31
N LYS A 255 3.84 -28.07 -13.08
CA LYS A 255 4.94 -27.50 -12.27
C LYS A 255 6.33 -27.97 -12.68
N LYS A 256 6.45 -29.11 -13.36
CA LYS A 256 7.70 -29.53 -14.02
C LYS A 256 8.12 -28.55 -15.12
N THR A 257 7.14 -27.96 -15.80
CA THR A 257 7.41 -27.05 -16.90
C THR A 257 8.12 -25.80 -16.36
N PHE A 258 9.26 -25.45 -16.96
CA PHE A 258 10.04 -24.28 -16.56
C PHE A 258 10.56 -24.35 -15.12
N LEU A 259 11.15 -25.48 -14.76
CA LEU A 259 11.97 -25.56 -13.56
C LEU A 259 13.45 -25.32 -13.88
N TYR A 260 13.97 -25.89 -14.96
CA TYR A 260 15.39 -25.78 -15.32
C TYR A 260 15.52 -25.44 -16.81
N PRO A 261 16.47 -24.58 -17.24
CA PRO A 261 17.50 -23.87 -16.45
C PRO A 261 16.96 -22.74 -15.57
N TYR A 262 17.74 -22.33 -14.55
CA TYR A 262 17.32 -21.29 -13.59
C TYR A 262 16.80 -20.05 -14.30
N GLU A 263 17.47 -19.57 -15.34
CA GLU A 263 17.06 -18.37 -16.10
C GLU A 263 15.60 -18.41 -16.56
N LYS A 264 15.12 -19.59 -16.98
CA LYS A 264 13.75 -19.81 -17.47
C LYS A 264 12.80 -20.28 -16.37
N ALA A 265 13.29 -20.48 -15.15
CA ALA A 265 12.50 -21.03 -14.07
C ALA A 265 11.38 -20.09 -13.64
N LEU A 266 10.19 -20.65 -13.38
CA LEU A 266 9.05 -19.90 -12.83
C LEU A 266 9.00 -19.95 -11.29
N GLY A 267 9.61 -20.95 -10.66
CA GLY A 267 9.69 -21.06 -9.20
C GLY A 267 10.90 -20.31 -8.65
N LYS A 268 10.91 -18.98 -8.76
CA LYS A 268 11.97 -18.10 -8.25
C LYS A 268 11.45 -17.23 -7.12
N ILE A 269 12.37 -16.74 -6.29
CA ILE A 269 12.07 -15.69 -5.33
C ILE A 269 11.89 -14.37 -6.07
N ALA A 270 10.83 -13.62 -5.77
CA ALA A 270 10.63 -12.33 -6.41
C ALA A 270 11.76 -11.33 -6.04
N PRO A 271 12.28 -10.53 -6.99
CA PRO A 271 13.41 -9.63 -6.73
C PRO A 271 13.17 -8.61 -5.61
N ALA A 272 11.92 -8.19 -5.41
CA ALA A 272 11.55 -7.29 -4.30
C ALA A 272 11.76 -7.97 -2.93
N ILE A 273 11.45 -9.27 -2.81
CA ILE A 273 11.66 -10.04 -1.59
C ILE A 273 13.16 -10.15 -1.30
N ILE A 274 14.00 -10.44 -2.31
CA ILE A 274 15.46 -10.48 -2.15
C ILE A 274 16.01 -9.13 -1.68
N LYS A 275 15.52 -8.02 -2.25
CA LYS A 275 15.90 -6.68 -1.82
C LYS A 275 15.52 -6.41 -0.37
N ASP A 276 14.31 -6.81 0.04
CA ASP A 276 13.85 -6.66 1.41
C ASP A 276 14.65 -7.53 2.39
N MET A 277 14.98 -8.76 2.00
CA MET A 277 15.87 -9.67 2.73
C MET A 277 17.25 -9.06 2.98
N CYS A 278 17.95 -8.61 1.93
CA CYS A 278 19.27 -7.96 2.08
C CYS A 278 19.19 -6.75 3.02
N ARG A 279 18.18 -5.91 2.84
CA ARG A 279 17.99 -4.72 3.65
C ARG A 279 17.69 -5.04 5.13
N LEU A 280 16.85 -6.04 5.42
CA LEU A 280 16.52 -6.43 6.80
C LEU A 280 17.72 -7.08 7.50
N THR A 281 18.40 -7.99 6.83
CA THR A 281 19.58 -8.67 7.38
C THR A 281 20.75 -7.69 7.63
N GLU A 282 20.93 -6.69 6.77
CA GLU A 282 21.85 -5.57 7.02
C GLU A 282 21.45 -4.74 8.26
N LYS A 283 20.17 -4.39 8.40
CA LYS A 283 19.66 -3.64 9.57
C LYS A 283 19.81 -4.42 10.87
N LEU A 284 19.70 -5.74 10.82
CA LEU A 284 19.87 -6.65 11.95
C LEU A 284 21.34 -7.03 12.18
N HIS A 285 22.27 -6.55 11.34
CA HIS A 285 23.69 -6.87 11.40
C HIS A 285 23.98 -8.38 11.36
N MET A 286 23.21 -9.13 10.57
CA MET A 286 23.34 -10.58 10.46
C MET A 286 24.41 -10.95 9.44
N ASP A 287 25.28 -11.88 9.80
CA ASP A 287 26.13 -12.58 8.84
C ASP A 287 25.40 -13.75 8.18
N GLU A 288 26.01 -14.33 7.14
CA GLU A 288 25.41 -15.46 6.41
C GLU A 288 25.12 -16.67 7.30
N GLN A 289 25.96 -16.98 8.27
CA GLN A 289 25.76 -18.14 9.14
C GLN A 289 24.53 -17.92 10.02
N GLN A 290 24.36 -16.71 10.54
CA GLN A 290 23.18 -16.31 11.30
C GLN A 290 21.91 -16.36 10.44
N ILE A 291 21.93 -15.82 9.22
CA ILE A 291 20.79 -15.85 8.29
C ILE A 291 20.35 -17.30 8.02
N ARG A 292 21.32 -18.19 7.78
CA ARG A 292 21.04 -19.61 7.52
C ARG A 292 20.45 -20.33 8.73
N ALA A 293 21.00 -20.07 9.91
CA ALA A 293 20.50 -20.66 11.16
C ALA A 293 19.08 -20.18 11.47
N ASP A 294 18.85 -18.89 11.32
CA ASP A 294 17.55 -18.23 11.54
C ASP A 294 16.49 -18.77 10.56
N PHE A 295 16.80 -18.85 9.26
CA PHE A 295 15.93 -19.47 8.27
C PHE A 295 15.56 -20.92 8.64
N ALA A 296 16.55 -21.71 9.08
CA ALA A 296 16.33 -23.10 9.43
C ALA A 296 15.40 -23.25 10.64
N THR A 297 15.61 -22.44 11.69
CA THR A 297 14.78 -22.43 12.90
C THR A 297 13.35 -21.95 12.60
N GLU A 298 13.19 -20.81 11.93
CA GLU A 298 11.88 -20.19 11.70
C GLU A 298 11.01 -21.00 10.73
N THR A 299 11.61 -21.84 9.90
CA THR A 299 10.87 -22.68 8.94
C THR A 299 10.72 -24.14 9.37
N GLU A 300 11.30 -24.56 10.50
CA GLU A 300 11.34 -25.97 10.92
C GLU A 300 9.95 -26.60 10.97
N ASP A 301 9.03 -25.95 11.70
CA ASP A 301 7.66 -26.40 11.93
C ASP A 301 6.68 -26.02 10.81
N PHE A 302 7.11 -25.19 9.86
CA PHE A 302 6.24 -24.75 8.77
C PHE A 302 6.13 -25.85 7.70
N SER A 303 4.98 -26.52 7.64
CA SER A 303 4.72 -27.59 6.67
C SER A 303 3.98 -27.06 5.45
N LEU A 304 4.28 -27.62 4.28
CA LEU A 304 3.52 -27.45 3.06
C LEU A 304 3.17 -28.83 2.49
N PRO A 305 2.02 -28.98 1.83
CA PRO A 305 1.59 -30.29 1.33
C PRO A 305 2.52 -30.83 0.23
N PHE A 306 3.30 -29.96 -0.40
CA PHE A 306 4.31 -30.32 -1.37
C PHE A 306 5.47 -29.32 -1.31
N MET A 307 6.68 -29.80 -1.56
CA MET A 307 7.89 -28.99 -1.62
C MET A 307 8.71 -29.39 -2.83
N PHE A 308 8.86 -28.47 -3.80
CA PHE A 308 9.68 -28.72 -4.97
C PHE A 308 11.17 -28.82 -4.59
N PHE A 309 11.64 -27.82 -3.86
CA PHE A 309 12.98 -27.77 -3.28
C PHE A 309 12.95 -28.26 -1.83
N THR A 310 13.98 -28.98 -1.42
CA THR A 310 14.18 -29.30 0.00
C THR A 310 14.43 -28.02 0.79
N ARG A 311 14.20 -28.01 2.10
CA ARG A 311 14.48 -26.83 2.94
C ARG A 311 15.92 -26.33 2.80
N LYS A 312 16.88 -27.26 2.71
CA LYS A 312 18.29 -26.90 2.53
C LYS A 312 18.56 -26.27 1.17
N GLU A 313 17.87 -26.73 0.13
CA GLU A 313 17.92 -26.08 -1.18
C GLU A 313 17.27 -24.70 -1.14
N CYS A 314 16.14 -24.51 -0.46
CA CYS A 314 15.52 -23.19 -0.30
C CYS A 314 16.48 -22.20 0.39
N GLU A 315 17.13 -22.61 1.48
CA GLU A 315 18.15 -21.83 2.18
C GLU A 315 19.31 -21.45 1.23
N ASN A 316 19.81 -22.41 0.45
CA ASN A 316 20.91 -22.17 -0.50
C ASN A 316 20.48 -21.26 -1.67
N ILE A 317 19.26 -21.41 -2.19
CA ILE A 317 18.71 -20.56 -3.23
C ILE A 317 18.60 -19.12 -2.71
N MET A 318 18.04 -18.93 -1.51
CA MET A 318 17.94 -17.62 -0.88
C MET A 318 19.30 -16.92 -0.80
N ILE A 319 20.33 -17.60 -0.28
CA ILE A 319 21.67 -17.00 -0.17
C ILE A 319 22.30 -16.75 -1.54
N ALA A 320 22.13 -17.65 -2.50
CA ALA A 320 22.67 -17.48 -3.84
C ALA A 320 21.99 -16.30 -4.58
N GLU A 321 20.68 -16.13 -4.45
CA GLU A 321 19.94 -14.97 -4.97
C GLU A 321 20.43 -13.65 -4.35
N MET A 322 20.61 -13.61 -3.01
CA MET A 322 21.13 -12.42 -2.31
C MET A 322 22.53 -12.01 -2.79
N LYS A 323 23.34 -12.97 -3.24
CA LYS A 323 24.71 -12.75 -3.74
C LYS A 323 24.80 -12.57 -5.25
N GLY A 324 23.72 -12.85 -5.99
CA GLY A 324 23.76 -12.95 -7.46
C GLY A 324 24.60 -14.12 -7.98
N ASP A 325 24.70 -15.21 -7.22
CA ASP A 325 25.46 -16.42 -7.59
C ASP A 325 24.62 -17.35 -8.50
N TYR A 326 24.58 -16.98 -9.78
CA TYR A 326 23.81 -17.70 -10.79
C TYR A 326 24.33 -19.10 -11.10
N ASP A 327 25.61 -19.38 -10.84
CA ASP A 327 26.19 -20.72 -11.05
C ASP A 327 25.64 -21.70 -10.01
N THR A 328 25.63 -21.29 -8.74
CA THR A 328 25.01 -22.07 -7.67
C THR A 328 23.52 -22.26 -7.90
N LEU A 329 22.80 -21.21 -8.33
CA LEU A 329 21.38 -21.30 -8.66
C LEU A 329 21.11 -22.32 -9.77
N ASN A 330 21.84 -22.23 -10.89
CA ASN A 330 21.68 -23.19 -11.98
C ASN A 330 21.92 -24.64 -11.52
N ARG A 331 22.93 -24.88 -10.70
CA ARG A 331 23.23 -26.21 -10.17
C ARG A 331 22.10 -26.75 -9.29
N ILE A 332 21.59 -25.95 -8.35
CA ILE A 332 20.50 -26.39 -7.44
C ILE A 332 19.24 -26.71 -8.24
N TYR A 333 18.88 -25.88 -9.21
CA TYR A 333 17.68 -26.10 -10.02
C TYR A 333 17.82 -27.33 -10.93
N ASP A 334 19.02 -27.64 -11.44
CA ASP A 334 19.31 -28.88 -12.18
C ASP A 334 19.15 -30.12 -11.27
N GLU A 335 19.77 -30.09 -10.08
CA GLU A 335 19.68 -31.16 -9.09
C GLU A 335 18.23 -31.44 -8.67
N ALA A 336 17.47 -30.37 -8.40
CA ALA A 336 16.04 -30.46 -8.09
C ALA A 336 15.22 -31.02 -9.27
N ASN A 337 15.53 -30.60 -10.50
CA ASN A 337 14.89 -31.13 -11.71
C ASN A 337 15.12 -32.64 -11.86
N LYS A 338 16.38 -33.08 -11.68
CA LYS A 338 16.75 -34.50 -11.75
C LYS A 338 16.03 -35.31 -10.69
N ARG A 339 16.03 -34.85 -9.43
CA ARG A 339 15.30 -35.50 -8.32
C ARG A 339 13.82 -35.64 -8.66
N PHE A 340 13.19 -34.56 -9.12
CA PHE A 340 11.78 -34.57 -9.48
C PHE A 340 11.47 -35.52 -10.62
N CYS A 341 12.32 -35.57 -11.66
CA CYS A 341 12.15 -36.51 -12.78
C CYS A 341 12.26 -37.98 -12.33
N VAL A 342 13.13 -38.29 -11.36
CA VAL A 342 13.24 -39.65 -10.79
C VAL A 342 12.02 -40.01 -9.94
N GLN A 343 11.46 -39.04 -9.22
CA GLN A 343 10.37 -39.28 -8.27
C GLN A 343 8.98 -39.32 -8.94
N TYR A 344 8.78 -38.52 -9.98
CA TYR A 344 7.47 -38.27 -10.60
C TYR A 344 7.47 -38.39 -12.14
N GLY A 345 8.60 -38.72 -12.76
CA GLY A 345 8.65 -39.14 -14.15
C GLY A 345 8.47 -40.66 -14.29
N GLU A 346 8.06 -41.11 -15.48
CA GLU A 346 7.97 -42.53 -15.87
C GLU A 346 9.28 -43.30 -15.68
#